data_AF-A0A6P6AD53-F1
#
_entry.id   AF-A0A6P6AD53-F1
#
_cell.length_a   1.000
_cell.length_b   1.000
_cell.length_c   1.000
_cell.angle_alpha   90.00
_cell.angle_beta   90.00
_cell.angle_gamma   90.00
#
_symmetry.space_group_name_H-M   'P 1'
#
loop_
_entity.id
_entity.type
_entity.pdbx_description
1 polymer ?
#
loop_
_entity_poly.entity_id
_entity_poly.type
_entity_poly.pdbx_seq_one_letter_code
_entity_poly.pdbx_strand_id
1 'polypeptide(L)'
;MGNSGEIEEVQWLSSVSSSPTKLPLLSLNHVSFVCKSVRKSVRFYEEVLGFVLIKRPSSFNFEGAWLFNYGIGIHLLESDSVPTKKEKINPKDNHISFQCSDMKLVMRKLEDMNIKYVTAVVEEGGVKVDQLFFHDPDGYMVEICNCQNLPVLPVSSCPLKPPDSGWNNAVSSLYGGFFYTLIHFILFLKMPREADCLTCTENYREAKQGDSMFRSSGSVDGVPGH
;
A
#
# COMPACT_ATOMS: atom_id res chain seq x y z
N MET A 1 -13.28 -50.24 2.90
CA MET A 1 -11.93 -49.77 2.52
C MET A 1 -12.00 -48.26 2.36
N GLY A 2 -11.92 -47.54 3.48
CA GLY A 2 -11.86 -46.09 3.50
C GLY A 2 -10.42 -45.71 3.82
N ASN A 3 -9.74 -45.08 2.87
CA ASN A 3 -8.39 -44.56 3.09
C ASN A 3 -8.57 -43.15 3.66
N SER A 4 -8.60 -43.03 4.99
CA SER A 4 -8.47 -41.74 5.68
C SER A 4 -7.07 -41.22 5.41
N GLY A 5 -6.96 -40.17 4.59
CA GLY A 5 -5.72 -39.47 4.36
C GLY A 5 -5.16 -38.96 5.69
N GLU A 6 -4.03 -39.52 6.07
CA GLU A 6 -3.24 -39.12 7.21
C GLU A 6 -2.75 -37.68 6.97
N ILE A 7 -3.15 -36.76 7.84
CA ILE A 7 -2.61 -35.41 7.86
C ILE A 7 -1.19 -35.57 8.40
N GLU A 8 -0.18 -35.41 7.55
CA GLU A 8 1.21 -35.33 8.00
C GLU A 8 1.37 -34.06 8.85
N GLU A 9 1.29 -34.23 10.17
CA GLU A 9 1.61 -33.24 11.16
C GLU A 9 3.11 -32.95 11.06
N VAL A 10 3.46 -31.80 10.48
CA VAL A 10 4.85 -31.34 10.41
C VAL A 10 5.29 -31.02 11.84
N GLN A 11 5.91 -32.01 12.47
CA GLN A 11 6.41 -31.95 13.84
C GLN A 11 7.57 -30.96 13.87
N TRP A 12 7.30 -29.72 14.27
CA TRP A 12 8.32 -28.72 14.55
C TRP A 12 9.16 -29.21 15.73
N LEU A 13 10.30 -29.85 15.43
CA LEU A 13 11.25 -30.37 16.41
C LEU A 13 11.65 -29.26 17.39
N SER A 14 11.08 -29.31 18.59
CA SER A 14 11.46 -28.48 19.71
C SER A 14 12.82 -28.95 20.24
N SER A 15 13.88 -28.25 19.87
CA SER A 15 15.10 -28.27 20.68
C SER A 15 15.88 -26.95 20.56
N VAL A 16 16.38 -26.52 21.72
CA VAL A 16 17.15 -25.32 22.04
C VAL A 16 16.32 -24.05 22.31
N SER A 17 16.21 -23.78 23.62
CA SER A 17 15.88 -22.50 24.24
C SER A 17 16.85 -21.40 23.78
N SER A 18 16.63 -20.89 22.57
CA SER A 18 17.05 -19.55 22.19
C SER A 18 15.77 -18.79 21.85
N SER A 19 15.58 -17.61 22.44
CA SER A 19 14.52 -16.71 21.98
C SER A 19 14.69 -16.55 20.47
N PRO A 20 13.68 -16.83 19.64
CA PRO A 20 13.85 -16.80 18.20
C PRO A 20 14.39 -15.42 17.79
N THR A 21 15.56 -15.42 17.15
CA THR A 21 16.20 -14.21 16.66
C THR A 21 15.21 -13.50 15.75
N LYS A 22 14.73 -12.34 16.19
CA LYS A 22 13.81 -11.53 15.40
C LYS A 22 14.54 -11.02 14.17
N LEU A 23 13.91 -11.14 13.00
CA LEU A 23 14.42 -10.51 11.78
C LEU A 23 14.41 -8.98 11.98
N PRO A 24 15.43 -8.26 11.48
CA PRO A 24 15.53 -6.80 11.61
C PRO A 24 14.62 -6.09 10.59
N LEU A 25 13.33 -6.45 10.57
CA LEU A 25 12.33 -5.84 9.71
C LEU A 25 11.85 -4.53 10.32
N LEU A 26 11.74 -3.47 9.51
CA LEU A 26 11.28 -2.15 9.97
C LEU A 26 9.77 -2.00 9.78
N SER A 27 9.28 -2.25 8.56
CA SER A 27 7.87 -2.13 8.19
C SER A 27 7.60 -2.89 6.89
N LEU A 28 6.31 -3.02 6.53
CA LEU A 28 5.93 -3.36 5.17
C LEU A 28 6.42 -2.25 4.23
N ASN A 29 7.19 -2.63 3.22
CA ASN A 29 7.80 -1.65 2.31
C ASN A 29 6.90 -1.33 1.11
N HIS A 30 6.38 -2.37 0.44
CA HIS A 30 5.48 -2.23 -0.69
C HIS A 30 4.60 -3.46 -0.89
N VAL A 31 3.53 -3.31 -1.65
CA VAL A 31 2.72 -4.39 -2.22
C VAL A 31 2.85 -4.38 -3.74
N SER A 32 2.74 -5.56 -4.35
CA SER A 32 2.89 -5.72 -5.79
C SER A 32 1.61 -6.28 -6.40
N PHE A 33 1.11 -5.64 -7.45
CA PHE A 33 -0.07 -6.07 -8.19
C PHE A 33 0.24 -6.22 -9.67
N VAL A 34 -0.32 -7.27 -10.26
CA VAL A 34 -0.27 -7.51 -11.69
C VAL A 34 -1.56 -6.95 -12.28
N CYS A 35 -1.47 -6.06 -13.26
CA CYS A 35 -2.63 -5.33 -13.79
C CYS A 35 -2.70 -5.40 -15.31
N LYS A 36 -3.91 -5.32 -15.87
CA LYS A 36 -4.09 -5.31 -17.33
C LYS A 36 -3.72 -3.98 -17.96
N SER A 37 -3.78 -2.91 -17.18
CA SER A 37 -3.52 -1.56 -17.67
C SER A 37 -2.93 -0.71 -16.57
N VAL A 38 -1.62 -0.47 -16.66
CA VAL A 38 -0.88 0.38 -15.70
C VAL A 38 -1.56 1.74 -15.60
N ARG A 39 -1.95 2.34 -16.72
CA ARG A 39 -2.64 3.63 -16.75
C ARG A 39 -3.95 3.65 -15.96
N LYS A 40 -4.80 2.62 -16.09
CA LYS A 40 -6.07 2.56 -15.35
C LYS A 40 -5.83 2.40 -13.86
N SER A 41 -4.88 1.54 -13.49
CA SER A 41 -4.55 1.28 -12.09
C SER A 41 -3.88 2.48 -11.44
N VAL A 42 -2.93 3.16 -12.11
CA VAL A 42 -2.36 4.43 -11.64
C VAL A 42 -3.46 5.45 -11.38
N ARG A 43 -4.36 5.67 -12.35
CA ARG A 43 -5.47 6.61 -12.19
C ARG A 43 -6.34 6.29 -10.98
N PHE A 44 -6.68 5.02 -10.78
CA PHE A 44 -7.46 4.58 -9.62
C PHE A 44 -6.73 4.88 -8.31
N TYR A 45 -5.46 4.45 -8.19
CA TYR A 45 -4.70 4.63 -6.96
C TYR A 45 -4.42 6.11 -6.64
N GLU A 46 -4.24 6.96 -7.65
CA GLU A 46 -4.12 8.41 -7.47
C GLU A 46 -5.46 9.08 -7.08
N GLU A 47 -6.53 8.85 -7.84
CA GLU A 47 -7.80 9.57 -7.65
C GLU A 47 -8.60 9.07 -6.43
N VAL A 48 -8.62 7.76 -6.20
CA VAL A 48 -9.39 7.12 -5.11
C VAL A 48 -8.60 7.14 -3.81
N LEU A 49 -7.39 6.55 -3.82
CA LEU A 49 -6.60 6.34 -2.62
C LEU A 49 -5.58 7.45 -2.34
N GLY A 50 -5.38 8.39 -3.27
CA GLY A 50 -4.47 9.52 -3.08
C GLY A 50 -2.99 9.14 -3.15
N PHE A 51 -2.64 8.03 -3.79
CA PHE A 51 -1.24 7.70 -4.05
C PHE A 51 -0.62 8.69 -5.04
N VAL A 52 0.70 8.78 -5.04
CA VAL A 52 1.45 9.63 -5.99
C VAL A 52 2.36 8.75 -6.83
N LEU A 53 2.30 8.90 -8.15
CA LEU A 53 3.25 8.26 -9.06
C LEU A 53 4.67 8.79 -8.79
N ILE A 54 5.64 7.90 -8.60
CA ILE A 54 7.05 8.26 -8.35
C ILE A 54 7.95 7.79 -9.48
N LYS A 55 9.11 8.44 -9.61
CA LYS A 55 10.10 8.13 -10.66
C LYS A 55 10.58 6.69 -10.54
N ARG A 56 10.47 5.95 -11.64
CA ARG A 56 10.98 4.58 -11.74
C ARG A 56 12.50 4.58 -11.95
N PRO A 57 13.25 3.65 -11.32
CA PRO A 57 14.61 3.37 -11.74
C PRO A 57 14.63 2.98 -13.23
N SER A 58 15.55 3.56 -14.00
CA SER A 58 15.65 3.38 -15.46
C SER A 58 16.06 1.97 -15.89
N SER A 59 16.37 1.08 -14.95
CA SER A 59 16.88 -0.28 -15.19
C SER A 59 15.81 -1.34 -15.46
N PHE A 60 14.53 -0.98 -15.36
CA PHE A 60 13.43 -1.90 -15.64
C PHE A 60 13.01 -1.78 -17.11
N ASN A 61 12.79 -2.91 -17.80
CA ASN A 61 12.42 -2.97 -19.22
C ASN A 61 10.98 -3.45 -19.47
N PHE A 62 10.15 -3.53 -18.43
CA PHE A 62 8.73 -3.91 -18.53
C PHE A 62 7.82 -2.70 -18.36
N GLU A 63 6.59 -2.75 -18.85
CA GLU A 63 5.58 -1.73 -18.58
C GLU A 63 5.09 -1.85 -17.14
N GLY A 64 5.23 -0.77 -16.35
CA GLY A 64 4.98 -0.82 -14.91
C GLY A 64 5.19 0.51 -14.22
N ALA A 65 4.57 0.68 -13.06
CA ALA A 65 4.57 1.93 -12.30
C ALA A 65 4.88 1.69 -10.82
N TRP A 66 5.48 2.70 -10.20
CA TRP A 66 5.64 2.78 -8.76
C TRP A 66 4.85 3.97 -8.23
N LEU A 67 3.98 3.71 -7.27
CA LEU A 67 3.29 4.75 -6.53
C LEU A 67 3.67 4.70 -5.06
N PHE A 68 3.62 5.83 -4.37
CA PHE A 68 3.96 5.91 -2.96
C PHE A 68 3.03 6.88 -2.24
N ASN A 69 2.52 6.46 -1.09
CA ASN A 69 1.92 7.31 -0.07
C ASN A 69 1.80 6.52 1.24
N TYR A 70 1.49 7.18 2.36
CA TYR A 70 1.21 6.54 3.66
C TYR A 70 2.33 5.64 4.18
N GLY A 71 3.57 5.85 3.72
CA GLY A 71 4.73 5.03 4.10
C GLY A 71 4.85 3.69 3.36
N ILE A 72 4.01 3.41 2.36
CA ILE A 72 4.02 2.16 1.59
C ILE A 72 4.06 2.42 0.08
N GLY A 73 4.79 1.56 -0.65
CA GLY A 73 4.79 1.54 -2.11
C GLY A 73 3.71 0.64 -2.71
N ILE A 74 3.16 1.02 -3.87
CA ILE A 74 2.41 0.13 -4.76
C ILE A 74 3.23 -0.07 -6.04
N HIS A 75 3.59 -1.31 -6.31
CA HIS A 75 4.28 -1.73 -7.53
C HIS A 75 3.29 -2.37 -8.49
N LEU A 76 3.06 -1.70 -9.61
CA LEU A 76 2.19 -2.19 -10.69
C LEU A 76 3.05 -2.80 -11.79
N LEU A 77 2.73 -4.05 -12.16
CA LEU A 77 3.34 -4.74 -13.29
C LEU A 77 2.26 -5.04 -14.33
N GLU A 78 2.47 -4.62 -15.58
CA GLU A 78 1.54 -4.93 -16.66
C GLU A 78 1.65 -6.40 -17.08
N SER A 79 0.51 -7.07 -17.26
CA SER A 79 0.44 -8.44 -17.79
C SER A 79 -0.95 -8.73 -18.34
N ASP A 80 -1.02 -9.55 -19.38
CA ASP A 80 -2.30 -10.10 -19.87
C ASP A 80 -2.87 -11.17 -18.93
N SER A 81 -2.00 -11.80 -18.13
CA SER A 81 -2.34 -12.84 -17.16
C SER A 81 -2.56 -12.21 -15.77
N VAL A 82 -3.71 -11.56 -15.60
CA VAL A 82 -4.18 -11.09 -14.29
C VAL A 82 -5.16 -12.07 -13.65
N PRO A 83 -5.34 -12.04 -12.33
CA PRO A 83 -6.41 -12.78 -11.67
C PRO A 83 -7.78 -12.46 -12.28
N THR A 84 -8.65 -13.47 -12.36
CA THR A 84 -10.04 -13.27 -12.77
C THR A 84 -10.74 -12.33 -11.81
N LYS A 85 -11.25 -11.22 -12.32
CA LYS A 85 -12.00 -10.23 -11.54
C LYS A 85 -13.22 -10.89 -10.91
N LYS A 86 -13.28 -10.91 -9.58
CA LYS A 86 -14.46 -11.37 -8.85
C LYS A 86 -15.57 -10.32 -8.96
N GLU A 87 -16.76 -10.75 -9.38
CA GLU A 87 -17.90 -9.84 -9.51
C GLU A 87 -18.48 -9.42 -8.16
N LYS A 88 -18.50 -10.35 -7.20
CA LYS A 88 -19.03 -10.11 -5.86
C LYS A 88 -17.90 -9.74 -4.90
N ILE A 89 -18.12 -8.67 -4.13
CA ILE A 89 -17.22 -8.30 -3.04
C ILE A 89 -17.47 -9.23 -1.86
N ASN A 90 -16.42 -9.91 -1.40
CA ASN A 90 -16.46 -10.82 -0.26
C ASN A 90 -15.50 -10.31 0.82
N PRO A 91 -15.96 -9.69 1.92
CA PRO A 91 -15.10 -9.18 3.00
C PRO A 91 -14.10 -10.19 3.61
N LYS A 92 -14.25 -11.49 3.31
CA LYS A 92 -13.36 -12.56 3.78
C LYS A 92 -12.22 -12.92 2.82
N ASP A 93 -12.13 -12.35 1.63
CA ASP A 93 -10.95 -12.63 0.76
C ASP A 93 -9.75 -11.78 1.17
N ASN A 94 -8.57 -12.17 0.65
CA ASN A 94 -7.33 -11.42 0.80
C ASN A 94 -7.48 -9.96 0.31
N HIS A 95 -6.97 -9.02 1.10
CA HIS A 95 -7.02 -7.60 0.80
C HIS A 95 -5.79 -6.88 1.35
N ILE A 96 -5.54 -5.69 0.81
CA ILE A 96 -4.74 -4.67 1.48
C ILE A 96 -5.67 -3.73 2.24
N SER A 97 -5.29 -3.32 3.44
CA SER A 97 -6.12 -2.48 4.30
C SER A 97 -5.46 -1.15 4.60
N PHE A 98 -6.23 -0.06 4.55
CA PHE A 98 -5.78 1.27 4.94
C PHE A 98 -6.62 1.82 6.09
N GLN A 99 -5.93 2.39 7.06
CA GLN A 99 -6.55 3.12 8.15
C GLN A 99 -7.13 4.44 7.64
N CYS A 100 -8.36 4.77 8.03
CA CYS A 100 -9.01 6.03 7.66
C CYS A 100 -9.68 6.72 8.86
N SER A 101 -9.64 8.05 8.87
CA SER A 101 -10.31 8.90 9.86
C SER A 101 -11.69 9.38 9.39
N ASP A 102 -11.97 9.41 8.08
CA ASP A 102 -13.23 9.86 7.49
C ASP A 102 -13.74 8.87 6.43
N MET A 103 -14.44 7.83 6.90
CA MET A 103 -15.04 6.82 6.03
C MET A 103 -16.07 7.42 5.05
N LYS A 104 -16.78 8.47 5.46
CA LYS A 104 -17.84 9.09 4.64
C LYS A 104 -17.26 9.77 3.42
N LEU A 105 -16.08 10.40 3.55
CA LEU A 105 -15.37 10.96 2.41
C LEU A 105 -14.99 9.90 1.39
N VAL A 106 -14.52 8.74 1.84
CA VAL A 106 -14.17 7.63 0.96
C VAL A 106 -15.41 7.11 0.23
N MET A 107 -16.52 6.88 0.95
CA MET A 107 -17.77 6.42 0.34
C MET A 107 -18.26 7.37 -0.76
N ARG A 108 -18.26 8.69 -0.52
CA ARG A 108 -18.61 9.68 -1.55
C ARG A 108 -17.71 9.59 -2.77
N LYS A 109 -16.39 9.48 -2.59
CA LYS A 109 -15.46 9.30 -3.72
C LYS A 109 -15.76 8.04 -4.54
N LEU A 110 -16.06 6.92 -3.88
CA LEU A 110 -16.39 5.67 -4.57
C LEU A 110 -17.70 5.82 -5.35
N GLU A 111 -18.71 6.47 -4.77
CA GLU A 111 -20.00 6.77 -5.41
C GLU A 111 -19.83 7.66 -6.66
N ASP A 112 -19.08 8.76 -6.54
CA ASP A 112 -18.79 9.69 -7.64
C ASP A 112 -18.09 8.99 -8.82
N MET A 113 -17.30 7.96 -8.52
CA MET A 113 -16.57 7.16 -9.52
C MET A 113 -17.32 5.89 -9.94
N ASN A 114 -18.55 5.67 -9.45
CA ASN A 114 -19.37 4.49 -9.70
C ASN A 114 -18.66 3.16 -9.36
N ILE A 115 -17.89 3.16 -8.27
CA ILE A 115 -17.19 1.99 -7.75
C ILE A 115 -18.09 1.33 -6.70
N LYS A 116 -18.43 0.06 -6.92
CA LYS A 116 -19.21 -0.73 -5.97
C LYS A 116 -18.40 -0.99 -4.71
N TYR A 117 -19.04 -0.91 -3.56
CA TYR A 117 -18.45 -1.22 -2.26
C TYR A 117 -19.45 -1.96 -1.37
N VAL A 118 -18.95 -2.58 -0.31
CA VAL A 118 -19.75 -3.12 0.81
C VAL A 118 -19.18 -2.63 2.13
N THR A 119 -20.03 -2.45 3.13
CA THR A 119 -19.62 -2.05 4.48
C THR A 119 -19.86 -3.18 5.48
N ALA A 120 -19.03 -3.27 6.51
CA ALA A 120 -19.22 -4.11 7.67
C ALA A 120 -18.91 -3.35 8.96
N VAL A 121 -19.45 -3.82 10.08
CA VAL A 121 -19.16 -3.28 11.40
C VAL A 121 -18.75 -4.44 12.30
N VAL A 122 -17.62 -4.29 12.99
CA VAL A 122 -17.16 -5.17 14.05
C VAL A 122 -17.37 -4.45 15.38
N GLU A 123 -17.92 -5.14 16.36
CA GLU A 123 -18.10 -4.61 17.71
C GLU A 123 -17.43 -5.53 18.73
N GLU A 124 -16.50 -4.96 19.50
CA GLU A 124 -15.79 -5.68 20.56
C GLU A 124 -15.61 -4.75 21.77
N GLY A 125 -16.04 -5.21 22.94
CA GLY A 125 -15.92 -4.42 24.18
C GLY A 125 -16.62 -3.06 24.14
N GLY A 126 -17.68 -2.91 23.34
CA GLY A 126 -18.37 -1.63 23.13
C GLY A 126 -17.69 -0.66 22.17
N VAL A 127 -16.53 -1.03 21.62
CA VAL A 127 -15.85 -0.31 20.54
C VAL A 127 -16.37 -0.79 19.20
N LYS A 128 -16.69 0.15 18.31
CA LYS A 128 -17.10 -0.14 16.93
C LYS A 128 -15.97 0.14 15.96
N VAL A 129 -15.77 -0.80 15.05
CA VAL A 129 -14.89 -0.67 13.90
C VAL A 129 -15.72 -0.76 12.63
N ASP A 130 -15.68 0.29 11.83
CA ASP A 130 -16.26 0.34 10.50
C ASP A 130 -15.24 -0.15 9.49
N GLN A 131 -15.70 -1.01 8.58
CA GLN A 131 -14.92 -1.53 7.46
C GLN A 131 -15.67 -1.25 6.15
N LEU A 132 -14.92 -0.91 5.11
CA LEU A 132 -15.41 -0.63 3.77
C LEU A 132 -14.54 -1.40 2.78
N PHE A 133 -15.17 -2.23 1.96
CA PHE A 133 -14.48 -3.09 1.00
C PHE A 133 -14.90 -2.78 -0.43
N PHE A 134 -13.93 -2.71 -1.34
CA PHE A 134 -14.16 -2.53 -2.77
C PHE A 134 -13.02 -3.16 -3.56
N HIS A 135 -13.21 -3.24 -4.88
CA HIS A 135 -12.20 -3.75 -5.79
C HIS A 135 -11.51 -2.61 -6.54
N ASP A 136 -10.22 -2.80 -6.80
CA ASP A 136 -9.49 -2.01 -7.80
C ASP A 136 -9.92 -2.39 -9.24
N PRO A 137 -9.36 -1.76 -10.29
CA PRO A 137 -9.73 -2.04 -11.67
C PRO A 137 -9.63 -3.52 -12.07
N ASP A 138 -8.63 -4.23 -11.54
CA ASP A 138 -8.31 -5.62 -11.87
C ASP A 138 -8.96 -6.64 -10.91
N GLY A 139 -9.57 -6.19 -9.81
CA GLY A 139 -10.32 -7.03 -8.89
C GLY A 139 -9.60 -7.31 -7.56
N TYR A 140 -8.46 -6.68 -7.30
CA TYR A 140 -7.81 -6.77 -5.99
C TYR A 140 -8.66 -6.04 -4.95
N MET A 141 -8.83 -6.66 -3.79
CA MET A 141 -9.65 -6.08 -2.73
C MET A 141 -8.85 -5.08 -1.92
N VAL A 142 -9.47 -3.91 -1.72
CA VAL A 142 -9.03 -2.86 -0.82
C VAL A 142 -10.02 -2.77 0.32
N GLU A 143 -9.52 -2.81 1.53
CA GLU A 143 -10.26 -2.48 2.75
C GLU A 143 -9.86 -1.08 3.21
N ILE A 144 -10.85 -0.32 3.65
CA ILE A 144 -10.66 0.88 4.45
C ILE A 144 -11.28 0.60 5.81
N CYS A 145 -10.53 0.76 6.89
CA CYS A 145 -11.05 0.54 8.24
C CYS A 145 -10.60 1.60 9.23
N ASN A 146 -11.31 1.69 10.36
CA ASN A 146 -10.86 2.43 11.53
C ASN A 146 -10.33 1.50 12.65
N CYS A 147 -9.68 0.39 12.26
CA CYS A 147 -9.28 -0.71 13.13
C CYS A 147 -8.41 -0.30 14.33
N GLN A 148 -7.67 0.81 14.25
CA GLN A 148 -6.90 1.36 15.39
C GLN A 148 -7.74 1.64 16.66
N ASN A 149 -9.07 1.66 16.54
CA ASN A 149 -9.96 1.79 17.70
C ASN A 149 -9.87 0.58 18.63
N LEU A 150 -9.52 -0.61 18.11
CA LEU A 150 -9.37 -1.83 18.91
C LEU A 150 -7.96 -1.94 19.49
N PRO A 151 -7.81 -2.38 20.75
CA PRO A 151 -6.51 -2.62 21.34
C PRO A 151 -5.84 -3.84 20.70
N VAL A 152 -4.58 -3.69 20.28
CA VAL A 152 -3.77 -4.83 19.80
C VAL A 152 -3.24 -5.60 21.01
N LEU A 153 -3.89 -6.71 21.35
CA LEU A 153 -3.51 -7.58 22.45
C LEU A 153 -2.87 -8.88 21.91
N PRO A 154 -1.60 -9.18 22.21
CA PRO A 154 -0.97 -10.43 21.76
C PRO A 154 -1.59 -11.64 22.45
N VAL A 155 -2.03 -12.63 21.66
CA VAL A 155 -2.69 -13.86 22.16
C VAL A 155 -1.73 -14.81 22.88
N SER A 156 -0.44 -14.78 22.54
CA SER A 156 0.61 -15.48 23.27
C SER A 156 1.95 -14.75 23.19
N SER A 157 2.64 -14.69 24.33
CA SER A 157 3.94 -14.07 24.63
C SER A 157 4.01 -12.52 24.71
N CYS A 158 4.29 -12.07 25.94
CA CYS A 158 4.81 -10.76 26.42
C CYS A 158 4.12 -9.48 25.91
N PRO A 159 3.85 -8.47 26.77
CA PRO A 159 3.28 -7.20 26.35
C PRO A 159 4.03 -6.62 25.15
N LEU A 160 3.30 -6.28 24.08
CA LEU A 160 3.85 -5.49 22.99
C LEU A 160 4.36 -4.19 23.63
N LYS A 161 5.68 -4.03 23.71
CA LYS A 161 6.24 -2.75 24.10
C LYS A 161 5.81 -1.75 23.02
N PRO A 162 5.13 -0.65 23.38
CA PRO A 162 5.00 0.46 22.45
C PRO A 162 6.40 0.87 21.98
N PRO A 163 6.54 1.43 20.77
CA PRO A 163 7.83 1.93 20.31
C PRO A 163 8.42 2.85 21.38
N ASP A 164 9.62 2.51 21.86
CA ASP A 164 10.34 3.33 22.84
C ASP A 164 10.49 4.74 22.23
N SER A 165 9.81 5.72 22.83
CA SER A 165 10.11 7.13 22.60
C SER A 165 11.43 7.44 23.30
N GLY A 166 12.53 7.00 22.70
CA GLY A 166 13.88 7.24 23.17
C GLY A 166 14.28 8.70 23.03
N TRP A 167 13.69 9.57 23.85
CA TRP A 167 14.25 10.89 24.18
C TRP A 167 14.62 10.87 25.66
N ASN A 168 15.88 10.56 25.93
CA ASN A 168 16.46 10.75 27.25
C ASN A 168 16.44 12.23 27.57
N ASN A 169 15.70 12.58 28.63
CA ASN A 169 15.77 13.86 29.31
C ASN A 169 17.18 14.08 29.87
N ALA A 170 18.03 14.76 29.11
CA ALA A 170 19.10 15.56 29.68
C ALA A 170 18.60 17.00 29.77
N VAL A 171 17.85 17.30 30.84
CA VAL A 171 17.57 18.67 31.23
C VAL A 171 18.86 19.24 31.80
N SER A 172 19.60 20.01 31.01
CA SER A 172 20.42 21.09 31.54
C SER A 172 19.64 22.38 31.36
N SER A 173 19.33 22.99 32.50
CA SER A 173 18.80 24.35 32.62
C SER A 173 19.59 25.32 31.74
N LEU A 174 18.89 26.08 30.89
CA LEU A 174 18.90 27.55 30.83
C LEU A 174 18.20 28.01 29.54
N TYR A 175 17.24 28.92 29.72
CA TYR A 175 16.39 29.61 28.73
C TYR A 175 15.09 28.92 28.32
N GLY A 176 14.00 29.66 28.59
CA GLY A 176 12.63 29.18 28.57
C GLY A 176 11.90 29.37 27.24
N GLY A 177 10.72 28.72 27.20
CA GLY A 177 9.56 29.06 26.35
C GLY A 177 9.77 29.02 24.85
N PHE A 178 9.27 27.99 24.18
CA PHE A 178 8.16 28.06 23.20
C PHE A 178 7.93 26.64 22.62
N PHE A 179 6.66 26.35 22.37
CA PHE A 179 6.12 25.06 21.96
C PHE A 179 6.59 24.61 20.56
N TYR A 180 6.72 23.28 20.40
CA TYR A 180 6.64 22.49 19.15
C TYR A 180 7.48 22.92 17.94
N THR A 181 8.62 22.26 17.69
CA THR A 181 9.01 21.86 16.33
C THR A 181 10.13 20.79 16.30
N LEU A 182 10.00 19.86 15.33
CA LEU A 182 11.09 19.30 14.52
C LEU A 182 12.01 18.20 15.11
N ILE A 183 11.63 16.92 14.95
CA ILE A 183 12.57 15.85 14.54
C ILE A 183 11.86 14.95 13.51
N HIS A 184 12.12 15.20 12.22
CA HIS A 184 11.66 14.39 11.09
C HIS A 184 12.82 14.27 10.10
N PHE A 185 13.78 13.37 10.36
CA PHE A 185 14.88 13.06 9.44
C PHE A 185 15.40 11.63 9.64
N ILE A 186 15.69 10.96 8.51
CA ILE A 186 16.14 9.56 8.28
C ILE A 186 14.94 8.61 8.03
N LEU A 187 14.55 8.20 6.81
CA LEU A 187 15.15 8.21 5.47
C LEU A 187 14.42 9.15 4.51
N PHE A 188 15.15 10.12 3.97
CA PHE A 188 14.73 10.92 2.81
C PHE A 188 15.05 10.16 1.52
N LEU A 189 14.03 9.60 0.86
CA LEU A 189 13.96 9.81 -0.59
C LEU A 189 13.60 11.28 -0.77
N LYS A 190 14.46 11.97 -1.50
CA LYS A 190 14.50 13.43 -1.65
C LYS A 190 13.27 13.94 -2.41
N MET A 191 12.16 14.14 -1.71
CA MET A 191 11.11 15.06 -2.15
C MET A 191 11.22 16.34 -1.31
N PRO A 192 11.40 17.52 -1.91
CA PRO A 192 11.41 18.78 -1.17
C PRO A 192 10.04 18.97 -0.52
N ARG A 193 10.03 19.19 0.80
CA ARG A 193 8.88 19.79 1.46
C ARG A 193 8.80 21.22 0.95
N GLU A 194 7.70 21.53 0.27
CA GLU A 194 7.47 22.75 -0.54
C GLU A 194 8.41 22.87 -1.76
N ALA A 195 8.15 22.06 -2.78
CA ALA A 195 8.62 22.38 -4.13
C ALA A 195 7.50 23.17 -4.82
N ASP A 196 7.82 24.36 -5.34
CA ASP A 196 6.90 25.19 -6.12
C ASP A 196 6.10 24.33 -7.11
N CYS A 197 4.80 24.61 -7.24
CA CYS A 197 3.84 23.94 -8.11
C CYS A 197 4.38 23.63 -9.53
N LEU A 198 5.37 24.39 -10.01
CA LEU A 198 6.08 24.20 -11.27
C LEU A 198 6.94 22.92 -11.32
N THR A 199 7.70 22.57 -10.28
CA THR A 199 8.61 21.41 -10.30
C THR A 199 7.87 20.07 -10.16
N CYS A 200 6.77 20.01 -9.39
CA CYS A 200 5.86 18.87 -9.42
C CYS A 200 5.20 18.72 -10.79
N THR A 201 4.81 19.83 -11.43
CA THR A 201 4.22 19.80 -12.77
C THR A 201 5.24 19.35 -13.83
N GLU A 202 6.50 19.76 -13.74
CA GLU A 202 7.56 19.30 -14.65
C GLU A 202 7.90 17.82 -14.46
N ASN A 203 8.09 17.35 -13.22
CA ASN A 203 8.31 15.92 -12.96
C ASN A 203 7.10 15.07 -13.36
N TYR A 204 5.87 15.58 -13.16
CA TYR A 204 4.64 14.93 -13.63
C TYR A 204 4.56 14.91 -15.17
N ARG A 205 4.95 16.00 -15.84
CA ARG A 205 5.04 16.06 -17.31
C ARG A 205 6.11 15.14 -17.86
N GLU A 206 7.28 15.04 -17.24
CA GLU A 206 8.35 14.10 -17.64
C GLU A 206 7.90 12.65 -17.44
N ALA A 207 7.23 12.34 -16.33
CA ALA A 207 6.61 11.03 -16.11
C ALA A 207 5.54 10.70 -17.17
N LYS A 208 4.79 11.71 -17.67
CA LYS A 208 3.82 11.57 -18.77
C LYS A 208 4.45 11.62 -20.18
N GLN A 209 5.59 12.28 -20.35
CA GLN A 209 6.26 12.44 -21.65
C GLN A 209 7.15 11.24 -21.99
N GLY A 210 7.75 10.59 -20.99
CA GLY A 210 8.39 9.28 -21.16
C GLY A 210 7.42 8.23 -21.73
N ASP A 211 6.14 8.35 -21.39
CA ASP A 211 5.03 7.54 -21.93
C ASP A 211 4.66 7.93 -23.38
N SER A 212 4.89 9.19 -23.78
CA SER A 212 4.58 9.67 -25.15
C SER A 212 5.71 9.43 -26.15
N MET A 213 6.98 9.44 -25.72
CA MET A 213 8.14 9.27 -26.61
C MET A 213 8.26 7.83 -27.14
N PHE A 214 7.55 6.88 -26.55
CA PHE A 214 7.48 5.49 -27.01
C PHE A 214 6.46 5.24 -28.12
N ARG A 215 5.62 6.24 -28.48
CA ARG A 215 4.64 6.11 -29.57
C ARG A 215 5.25 6.20 -30.98
N SER A 216 6.52 6.58 -31.13
CA SER A 216 7.12 6.88 -32.45
C SER A 216 8.08 5.82 -33.02
N SER A 217 8.31 4.69 -32.35
CA SER A 217 9.22 3.64 -32.86
C SER A 217 8.52 2.45 -33.54
N GLY A 218 7.21 2.53 -33.77
CA GLY A 218 6.42 1.49 -34.45
C GLY A 218 5.97 1.90 -35.86
N SER A 219 6.88 2.04 -36.81
CA SER A 219 6.56 1.92 -38.23
C SER A 219 7.65 1.10 -38.89
N VAL A 220 7.34 -0.16 -39.16
CA VAL A 220 8.18 -1.07 -39.95
C VAL A 220 7.69 -1.00 -41.38
N ASP A 221 8.65 -0.81 -42.28
CA ASP A 221 8.53 -0.55 -43.70
C ASP A 221 7.62 -1.53 -44.46
N GLY A 222 6.89 -0.96 -45.43
CA GLY A 222 6.08 -1.69 -46.39
C GLY A 222 6.93 -2.51 -47.35
N VAL A 223 6.51 -3.76 -47.57
CA VAL A 223 7.02 -4.65 -48.61
C VAL A 223 6.47 -4.20 -49.96
N PRO A 224 7.29 -4.04 -51.03
CA PRO A 224 6.78 -3.88 -52.38
C PRO A 224 6.52 -5.25 -53.01
N GLY A 225 5.34 -5.39 -53.61
CA GLY A 225 4.94 -6.59 -54.34
C GLY A 225 5.66 -6.76 -55.68
N HIS A 226 5.84 -8.02 -56.06
CA HIS A 226 5.68 -8.53 -57.41
C HIS A 226 5.34 -10.02 -57.36
#